data_AF-A0A7H8PR64-F1
#
_entry.id   AF-A0A7H8PR64-F1
#
_cell.length_a   1.000
_cell.length_b   1.000
_cell.length_c   1.000
_cell.angle_alpha   90.00
_cell.angle_beta   90.00
_cell.angle_gamma   90.00
#
_symmetry.space_group_name_H-M   'P 1'
#
loop_
_entity.id
_entity.type
_entity.pdbx_description
1 polymer ?
#
loop_
_entity_poly.entity_id
_entity_poly.type
_entity_poly.pdbx_seq_one_letter_code
_entity_poly.pdbx_strand_id
1 'polypeptide(L)'
;MKTFDVEQFNKNKINNRYTYISKDSTKVEQSTWQFGYEETITKQNDFFQVYNKYFKDGTLKVTGKFFPDDFLKGVWKEYDEQGNLVKETDYDAPYKFTWEDVLELIKKRKLDMTGNNFEVGRNIVDKRPVWSIIFNIKNSDKLGVIGIYGDTGEIFQESEMDAPADGDYDDK
;
A
#
# COMPACT_ATOMS: atom_id res chain seq x y z
N MET A 1 18.51 0.09 -15.59
CA MET A 1 17.86 0.19 -14.26
C MET A 1 17.21 1.56 -14.16
N LYS A 2 16.09 1.70 -13.44
CA LYS A 2 15.48 3.03 -13.22
C LYS A 2 16.41 3.88 -12.37
N THR A 3 16.57 5.17 -12.71
CA THR A 3 17.39 6.14 -11.97
C THR A 3 16.55 7.37 -11.64
N PHE A 4 16.87 8.05 -10.55
CA PHE A 4 16.22 9.29 -10.15
C PHE A 4 16.87 10.49 -10.86
N ASP A 5 16.05 11.36 -11.47
CA ASP A 5 16.54 12.58 -12.11
C ASP A 5 16.73 13.69 -11.05
N VAL A 6 17.92 13.71 -10.46
CA VAL A 6 18.29 14.65 -9.38
C VAL A 6 18.26 16.10 -9.87
N GLU A 7 18.64 16.36 -11.11
CA GLU A 7 18.68 17.71 -11.68
C GLU A 7 17.26 18.26 -11.86
N GLN A 8 16.38 17.47 -12.48
CA GLN A 8 14.98 17.82 -12.65
C GLN A 8 14.30 18.04 -11.29
N PHE A 9 14.52 17.14 -10.33
CA PHE A 9 13.96 17.28 -9.00
C PHE A 9 14.42 18.59 -8.33
N ASN A 10 15.73 18.86 -8.31
CA ASN A 10 16.26 20.08 -7.68
C ASN A 10 15.79 21.36 -8.35
N LYS A 11 15.55 21.34 -9.67
CA LYS A 11 15.02 22.48 -10.42
C LYS A 11 13.57 22.79 -10.08
N ASN A 12 12.75 21.79 -9.77
CA ASN A 12 11.30 21.93 -9.65
C ASN A 12 10.77 21.79 -8.21
N LYS A 13 11.60 21.33 -7.26
CA LYS A 13 11.16 21.10 -5.88
C LYS A 13 10.75 22.39 -5.16
N ILE A 14 9.72 22.29 -4.33
CA ILE A 14 9.30 23.29 -3.36
C ILE A 14 9.29 22.60 -2.00
N ASN A 15 9.98 23.17 -1.01
CA ASN A 15 10.09 22.57 0.34
C ASN A 15 10.48 21.09 0.32
N ASN A 16 11.51 20.74 -0.47
CA ASN A 16 12.01 19.38 -0.64
C ASN A 16 11.02 18.36 -1.23
N ARG A 17 9.95 18.82 -1.87
CA ARG A 17 8.97 17.98 -2.56
C ARG A 17 8.78 18.43 -4.00
N TYR A 18 8.58 17.48 -4.89
CA TYR A 18 8.20 17.74 -6.28
C TYR A 18 7.08 16.79 -6.68
N THR A 19 5.93 17.35 -7.06
CA THR A 19 4.77 16.59 -7.52
C THR A 19 4.42 17.00 -8.93
N TYR A 20 4.18 16.03 -9.79
CA TYR A 20 3.73 16.27 -11.16
C TYR A 20 2.81 15.16 -11.64
N ILE A 21 2.07 15.44 -12.71
CA ILE A 21 1.22 14.49 -13.41
C ILE A 21 1.81 14.29 -14.81
N SER A 22 2.13 13.06 -15.18
CA SER A 22 2.62 12.74 -16.52
C SER A 22 1.48 12.69 -17.54
N LYS A 23 1.83 12.61 -18.83
CA LYS A 23 0.88 12.64 -19.95
C LYS A 23 -0.17 11.53 -19.92
N ASP A 24 0.14 10.41 -19.26
CA ASP A 24 -0.73 9.25 -19.05
C ASP A 24 -1.55 9.35 -17.76
N SER A 25 -1.69 10.54 -17.18
CA SER A 25 -2.41 10.80 -15.91
C SER A 25 -1.81 10.09 -14.69
N THR A 26 -0.56 9.62 -14.77
CA THR A 26 0.14 9.09 -13.61
C THR A 26 0.62 10.24 -12.71
N LYS A 27 0.23 10.23 -11.44
CA LYS A 27 0.73 11.17 -10.43
C LYS A 27 2.06 10.64 -9.89
N VAL A 28 3.07 11.50 -9.85
CA VAL A 28 4.38 11.19 -9.28
C VAL A 28 4.68 12.19 -8.18
N GLU A 29 5.02 11.67 -7.00
CA GLU A 29 5.35 12.44 -5.81
C GLU A 29 6.77 12.08 -5.38
N GLN A 30 7.67 13.06 -5.43
CA GLN A 30 9.07 12.89 -5.08
C GLN A 30 9.41 13.75 -3.87
N SER A 31 10.27 13.21 -3.00
CA SER A 31 10.76 13.94 -1.83
C SER A 31 12.22 13.59 -1.52
N THR A 32 12.87 14.43 -0.72
CA THR A 32 14.16 14.07 -0.09
C THR A 32 13.93 13.43 1.27
N TRP A 33 14.77 12.46 1.61
CA TRP A 33 14.92 11.92 2.97
C TRP A 33 16.40 11.90 3.37
N GLN A 34 16.72 11.53 4.61
CA GLN A 34 18.09 11.61 5.16
C GLN A 34 19.16 10.94 4.29
N PHE A 35 18.80 9.87 3.58
CA PHE A 35 19.73 9.01 2.83
C PHE A 35 19.59 9.10 1.30
N GLY A 36 18.77 10.02 0.77
CA GLY A 36 18.61 10.19 -0.67
C GLY A 36 17.22 10.72 -1.04
N TYR A 37 16.57 10.03 -1.97
CA TYR A 37 15.27 10.41 -2.51
C TYR A 37 14.25 9.28 -2.36
N GLU A 38 12.98 9.64 -2.39
CA GLU A 38 11.87 8.71 -2.49
C GLU A 38 10.88 9.19 -3.54
N GLU A 39 10.15 8.24 -4.10
CA GLU A 39 9.15 8.49 -5.12
C GLU A 39 7.97 7.53 -4.96
N THR A 40 6.77 8.10 -4.95
CA THR A 40 5.51 7.37 -5.04
C THR A 40 4.87 7.65 -6.39
N ILE A 41 4.43 6.57 -7.05
CA ILE A 41 3.79 6.63 -8.37
C ILE A 41 2.39 6.05 -8.25
N THR A 42 1.41 6.88 -8.56
CA THR A 42 -0.02 6.54 -8.50
C THR A 42 -0.60 6.60 -9.90
N LYS A 43 -0.97 5.44 -10.43
CA LYS A 43 -1.67 5.34 -11.71
C LYS A 43 -3.17 5.49 -11.48
N GLN A 44 -3.83 6.18 -12.40
CA GLN A 44 -5.27 6.32 -12.36
C GLN A 44 -5.94 4.94 -12.43
N ASN A 45 -6.90 4.69 -11.54
CA ASN A 45 -7.67 3.44 -11.42
C ASN A 45 -6.86 2.20 -11.01
N ASP A 46 -5.63 2.35 -10.50
CA ASP A 46 -4.89 1.25 -9.89
C ASP A 46 -5.13 1.26 -8.37
N PHE A 47 -5.35 0.08 -7.79
CA PHE A 47 -5.48 -0.08 -6.33
C PHE A 47 -4.13 0.07 -5.64
N PHE A 48 -3.04 -0.23 -6.36
CA PHE A 48 -1.70 -0.22 -5.80
C PHE A 48 -0.91 0.99 -6.29
N GLN A 49 -0.06 1.50 -5.42
CA GLN A 49 0.96 2.48 -5.75
C GLN A 49 2.32 1.80 -5.86
N VAL A 50 3.22 2.38 -6.67
CA VAL A 50 4.62 1.96 -6.71
C VAL A 50 5.42 2.89 -5.83
N TYR A 51 6.20 2.31 -4.93
CA TYR A 51 7.14 3.04 -4.09
C TYR A 51 8.57 2.75 -4.51
N ASN A 52 9.39 3.80 -4.61
CA ASN A 52 10.81 3.69 -4.88
C ASN A 52 11.60 4.53 -3.87
N LYS A 53 12.72 3.98 -3.38
CA LYS A 53 13.78 4.75 -2.69
C LYS A 53 15.02 4.77 -3.55
N TYR A 54 15.77 5.85 -3.47
CA TYR A 54 17.02 6.05 -4.19
C TYR A 54 18.12 6.55 -3.24
N PHE A 55 19.36 6.18 -3.56
CA PHE A 55 20.55 6.77 -2.96
C PHE A 55 20.75 8.23 -3.44
N LYS A 56 21.69 8.96 -2.82
CA LYS A 56 21.93 10.38 -3.13
C LYS A 56 22.43 10.64 -4.56
N ASP A 57 23.05 9.65 -5.18
CA ASP A 57 23.48 9.69 -6.59
C ASP A 57 22.33 9.40 -7.57
N GLY A 58 21.14 9.06 -7.06
CA GLY A 58 19.96 8.69 -7.84
C GLY A 58 19.87 7.20 -8.19
N THR A 59 20.80 6.37 -7.72
CA THR A 59 20.76 4.91 -7.90
C THR A 59 19.57 4.32 -7.14
N LEU A 60 18.82 3.43 -7.78
CA LEU A 60 17.67 2.76 -7.15
C LEU A 60 18.13 1.94 -5.95
N LYS A 61 17.45 2.11 -4.82
CA LYS A 61 17.71 1.41 -3.56
C LYS A 61 16.62 0.41 -3.22
N VAL A 62 15.36 0.80 -3.35
CA VAL A 62 14.20 -0.07 -3.06
C VAL A 62 13.14 0.16 -4.12
N THR A 63 12.46 -0.90 -4.55
CA THR A 63 11.24 -0.80 -5.35
C THR A 63 10.23 -1.87 -4.96
N GLY A 64 8.95 -1.50 -4.96
CA GLY A 64 7.85 -2.42 -4.69
C GLY A 64 6.49 -1.76 -4.83
N LYS A 65 5.43 -2.56 -4.68
CA LYS A 65 4.05 -2.09 -4.70
C LYS A 65 3.44 -2.14 -3.31
N PHE A 66 2.51 -1.25 -3.02
CA PHE A 66 1.74 -1.27 -1.79
C PHE A 66 0.31 -0.80 -2.03
N PHE A 67 -0.63 -1.31 -1.24
CA PHE A 67 -1.97 -0.76 -1.13
C PHE A 67 -1.88 0.45 -0.19
N PRO A 68 -2.38 1.64 -0.60
CA PRO A 68 -2.23 2.87 0.18
C PRO A 68 -2.64 2.67 1.64
N ASP A 69 -1.77 3.11 2.56
CA ASP A 69 -1.98 3.09 4.02
C ASP A 69 -2.19 1.71 4.68
N ASP A 70 -2.12 0.61 3.91
CA ASP A 70 -2.32 -0.75 4.45
C ASP A 70 -1.08 -1.65 4.30
N PHE A 71 -0.88 -2.26 3.13
CA PHE A 71 0.01 -3.43 3.00
C PHE A 71 0.90 -3.43 1.76
N LEU A 72 2.10 -4.01 1.91
CA LEU A 72 3.04 -4.23 0.81
C LEU A 72 2.56 -5.38 -0.06
N LYS A 73 2.61 -5.28 -1.39
CA LYS A 73 2.14 -6.28 -2.38
C LYS A 73 3.29 -6.84 -3.20
N GLY A 74 3.27 -8.16 -3.42
CA GLY A 74 4.18 -8.88 -4.30
C GLY A 74 5.65 -8.77 -3.89
N VAL A 75 6.54 -8.87 -4.88
CA VAL A 75 7.99 -8.89 -4.66
C VAL A 75 8.53 -7.47 -4.52
N TRP A 76 9.13 -7.20 -3.36
CA TRP A 76 9.94 -6.03 -3.09
C TRP A 76 11.42 -6.35 -3.29
N LYS A 77 12.14 -5.43 -3.93
CA LYS A 77 13.55 -5.59 -4.27
C LYS A 77 14.38 -4.50 -3.64
N GLU A 78 15.53 -4.88 -3.08
CA GLU A 78 16.51 -3.98 -2.51
C GLU A 78 17.84 -4.11 -3.27
N TYR A 79 18.50 -2.98 -3.52
CA TYR A 79 19.73 -2.88 -4.30
C TYR A 79 20.83 -2.16 -3.52
N ASP A 80 22.09 -2.49 -3.79
CA ASP A 80 23.25 -1.75 -3.29
C ASP A 80 23.51 -0.45 -4.08
N GLU A 81 24.49 0.34 -3.62
CA GLU A 81 24.89 1.60 -4.25
C GLU A 81 25.49 1.42 -5.66
N GLN A 82 25.89 0.20 -6.03
CA GLN A 82 26.36 -0.14 -7.37
C GLN A 82 25.21 -0.62 -8.28
N GLY A 83 24.00 -0.75 -7.75
CA GLY A 83 22.80 -1.20 -8.45
C GLY A 83 22.66 -2.72 -8.53
N ASN A 84 23.42 -3.49 -7.75
CA ASN A 84 23.24 -4.94 -7.67
C ASN A 84 22.09 -5.28 -6.75
N LEU A 85 21.29 -6.29 -7.13
CA LEU A 85 20.20 -6.80 -6.31
C LEU A 85 20.79 -7.51 -5.08
N VAL A 86 20.44 -7.04 -3.88
CA VAL A 86 20.91 -7.62 -2.61
C VAL A 86 19.85 -8.43 -1.89
N LYS A 87 18.57 -8.14 -2.12
CA LYS A 87 17.46 -8.83 -1.45
C LYS A 87 16.18 -8.76 -2.25
N GLU A 88 15.41 -9.85 -2.18
CA GLU A 88 14.03 -9.92 -2.63
C GLU A 88 13.15 -10.45 -1.50
N THR A 89 12.00 -9.82 -1.28
CA THR A 89 10.99 -10.27 -0.31
C THR A 89 9.65 -10.35 -1.03
N ASP A 90 9.10 -11.55 -1.14
CA ASP A 90 7.74 -11.73 -1.67
C ASP A 90 6.72 -11.65 -0.53
N TYR A 91 6.04 -10.51 -0.44
CA TYR A 91 5.02 -10.29 0.59
C TYR A 91 3.72 -11.06 0.31
N ASP A 92 3.52 -11.55 -0.91
CA ASP A 92 2.36 -12.39 -1.25
C ASP A 92 2.61 -13.87 -0.95
N ALA A 93 3.86 -14.29 -0.76
CA ALA A 93 4.22 -15.70 -0.57
C ALA A 93 3.41 -16.44 0.52
N PRO A 94 3.07 -15.83 1.68
CA PRO A 94 2.22 -16.47 2.67
C PRO A 94 0.75 -16.63 2.25
N TYR A 95 0.26 -15.76 1.36
CA TYR A 95 -1.17 -15.58 1.08
C TYR A 95 -1.61 -16.40 -0.14
N LYS A 96 -2.15 -17.59 0.10
CA LYS A 96 -2.78 -18.42 -0.95
C LYS A 96 -4.14 -17.88 -1.36
N PHE A 97 -4.89 -17.31 -0.41
CA PHE A 97 -6.06 -16.49 -0.68
C PHE A 97 -5.56 -15.07 -0.96
N THR A 98 -5.64 -14.67 -2.21
CA THR A 98 -4.96 -13.50 -2.77
C THR A 98 -5.77 -12.23 -2.58
N TRP A 99 -5.16 -11.08 -2.89
CA TRP A 99 -5.88 -9.80 -2.99
C TRP A 99 -7.03 -9.90 -4.00
N GLU A 100 -6.80 -10.59 -5.12
CA GLU A 100 -7.79 -10.76 -6.17
C GLU A 100 -9.02 -11.53 -5.66
N ASP A 101 -8.81 -12.54 -4.82
CA ASP A 101 -9.89 -13.29 -4.16
C ASP A 101 -10.65 -12.42 -3.12
N VAL A 102 -9.92 -11.61 -2.35
CA VAL A 102 -10.53 -10.62 -1.43
C VAL A 102 -11.39 -9.61 -2.20
N LEU A 103 -10.88 -9.10 -3.33
CA LEU A 103 -11.61 -8.18 -4.20
C LEU A 103 -12.86 -8.83 -4.81
N GLU A 104 -12.81 -10.10 -5.17
CA GLU A 104 -13.98 -10.85 -5.61
C GLU A 104 -15.02 -11.00 -4.49
N LEU A 105 -14.58 -11.31 -3.27
CA LEU A 105 -15.45 -11.40 -2.10
C LEU A 105 -16.16 -10.07 -1.83
N ILE A 106 -15.43 -8.95 -1.84
CA ILE A 106 -15.97 -7.59 -1.68
C ILE A 106 -17.07 -7.32 -2.70
N LYS A 107 -16.80 -7.60 -3.99
CA LYS A 107 -17.76 -7.41 -5.09
C LYS A 107 -18.98 -8.30 -4.93
N LYS A 108 -18.79 -9.58 -4.61
CA LYS A 108 -19.87 -10.56 -4.41
C LYS A 108 -20.79 -10.17 -3.27
N ARG A 109 -20.23 -9.65 -2.17
CA ARG A 109 -20.97 -9.16 -1.00
C ARG A 109 -21.49 -7.73 -1.16
N LYS A 110 -21.12 -7.04 -2.24
CA LYS A 110 -21.49 -5.65 -2.53
C LYS A 110 -21.11 -4.69 -1.40
N LEU A 111 -19.93 -4.89 -0.82
CA LEU A 111 -19.40 -3.99 0.21
C LEU A 111 -19.02 -2.65 -0.43
N ASP A 112 -19.32 -1.55 0.26
CA ASP A 112 -19.01 -0.21 -0.21
C ASP A 112 -17.54 0.15 0.06
N MET A 113 -16.73 0.10 -1.00
CA MET A 113 -15.31 0.46 -0.96
C MET A 113 -15.05 1.97 -0.88
N THR A 114 -16.09 2.80 -1.03
CA THR A 114 -15.98 4.27 -1.00
C THR A 114 -16.30 4.85 0.38
N GLY A 115 -16.71 3.99 1.32
CA GLY A 115 -16.99 4.38 2.68
C GLY A 115 -15.73 4.87 3.41
N ASN A 116 -15.87 5.93 4.21
CA ASN A 116 -14.73 6.55 4.92
C ASN A 116 -13.97 5.60 5.86
N ASN A 117 -14.61 4.53 6.32
CA ASN A 117 -14.03 3.52 7.21
C ASN A 117 -13.74 2.19 6.49
N PHE A 118 -13.74 2.21 5.15
CA PHE A 118 -13.42 1.02 4.38
C PHE A 118 -11.91 0.77 4.41
N GLU A 119 -11.50 -0.37 4.94
CA GLU A 119 -10.10 -0.76 5.09
C GLU A 119 -9.91 -2.21 4.69
N VAL A 120 -8.79 -2.52 4.03
CA VAL A 120 -8.37 -3.91 3.77
C VAL A 120 -6.93 -4.09 4.21
N GLY A 121 -6.78 -4.65 5.40
CA GLY A 121 -5.49 -4.97 5.99
C GLY A 121 -5.07 -6.42 5.77
N ARG A 122 -3.78 -6.68 5.93
CA ARG A 122 -3.25 -8.06 6.05
C ARG A 122 -2.08 -8.15 7.00
N ASN A 123 -2.01 -9.23 7.77
CA ASN A 123 -0.98 -9.45 8.79
C ASN A 123 -0.66 -10.94 8.96
N ILE A 124 0.44 -11.24 9.64
CA ILE A 124 0.75 -12.60 10.12
C ILE A 124 0.43 -12.66 11.63
N VAL A 125 -0.64 -13.35 12.00
CA VAL A 125 -1.08 -13.56 13.39
C VAL A 125 -0.80 -15.00 13.77
N ASP A 126 -0.05 -15.23 14.86
CA ASP A 126 0.35 -16.58 15.32
C ASP A 126 0.92 -17.47 14.21
N LYS A 127 1.79 -16.89 13.38
CA LYS A 127 2.43 -17.54 12.20
C LYS A 127 1.46 -17.89 11.06
N ARG A 128 0.23 -17.38 11.08
CA ARG A 128 -0.77 -17.59 10.03
C ARG A 128 -1.10 -16.27 9.32
N PRO A 129 -1.13 -16.24 7.97
CA PRO A 129 -1.57 -15.06 7.23
C PRO A 129 -3.05 -14.80 7.45
N VAL A 130 -3.43 -13.54 7.59
CA VAL A 130 -4.80 -13.08 7.81
C VAL A 130 -5.07 -11.85 6.95
N TRP A 131 -6.25 -11.80 6.35
CA TRP A 131 -6.86 -10.59 5.81
C TRP A 131 -7.92 -10.06 6.78
N SER A 132 -8.03 -8.75 6.88
CA SER A 132 -9.11 -8.05 7.56
C SER A 132 -9.82 -7.13 6.57
N ILE A 133 -11.15 -7.10 6.62
CA ILE A 133 -11.96 -6.13 5.89
C ILE A 133 -12.82 -5.39 6.91
N ILE A 134 -12.68 -4.08 6.97
CA ILE A 134 -13.55 -3.19 7.76
C ILE A 134 -14.40 -2.40 6.78
N PHE A 135 -15.70 -2.27 7.05
CA PHE A 135 -16.61 -1.55 6.16
C PHE A 135 -17.80 -0.96 6.90
N ASN A 136 -18.39 0.10 6.34
CA ASN A 136 -19.62 0.69 6.89
C ASN A 136 -20.82 -0.23 6.67
N ILE A 137 -21.62 -0.43 7.71
CA ILE A 137 -22.91 -1.12 7.61
C ILE A 137 -23.98 -0.08 7.25
N LYS A 138 -24.79 -0.36 6.22
CA LYS A 138 -25.83 0.57 5.77
C LYS A 138 -26.84 0.84 6.89
N ASN A 139 -27.08 2.12 7.18
CA ASN A 139 -27.99 2.58 8.22
C ASN A 139 -27.61 2.12 9.64
N SER A 140 -26.32 1.93 9.92
CA SER A 140 -25.79 1.63 11.25
C SER A 140 -24.64 2.57 11.58
N ASP A 141 -24.48 2.84 12.87
CA ASP A 141 -23.35 3.52 13.50
C ASP A 141 -22.14 2.59 13.75
N LYS A 142 -22.30 1.29 13.45
CA LYS A 142 -21.26 0.28 13.58
C LYS A 142 -20.58 -0.04 12.26
N LEU A 143 -19.39 -0.63 12.39
CA LEU A 143 -18.60 -1.15 11.30
C LEU A 143 -18.68 -2.68 11.28
N GLY A 144 -18.76 -3.24 10.08
CA GLY A 144 -18.61 -4.68 9.86
C GLY A 144 -17.13 -5.04 9.79
N VAL A 145 -16.78 -6.18 10.38
CA VAL A 145 -15.43 -6.74 10.37
C VAL A 145 -15.49 -8.16 9.83
N ILE A 146 -14.68 -8.45 8.81
CA ILE A 146 -14.48 -9.81 8.29
C ILE A 146 -13.01 -10.17 8.44
N GLY A 147 -12.74 -11.24 9.18
CA GLY A 147 -11.41 -11.85 9.30
C GLY A 147 -11.32 -13.13 8.48
N ILE A 148 -10.32 -13.21 7.60
CA ILE A 148 -10.15 -14.30 6.64
C ILE A 148 -8.75 -14.88 6.81
N TYR A 149 -8.64 -16.20 6.91
CA TYR A 149 -7.34 -16.85 6.88
C TYR A 149 -6.74 -16.74 5.47
N GLY A 150 -5.57 -16.11 5.35
CA GLY A 150 -4.90 -15.87 4.07
C GLY A 150 -4.32 -17.13 3.42
N ASP A 151 -4.23 -18.25 4.14
CA ASP A 151 -3.74 -19.52 3.61
C ASP A 151 -4.86 -20.44 3.10
N THR A 152 -6.09 -20.26 3.56
CA THR A 152 -7.24 -21.10 3.19
C THR A 152 -8.41 -20.34 2.55
N GLY A 153 -8.52 -19.04 2.79
CA GLY A 153 -9.70 -18.24 2.43
C GLY A 153 -10.91 -18.44 3.35
N GLU A 154 -10.75 -19.19 4.44
CA GLU A 154 -11.82 -19.43 5.41
C GLU A 154 -12.06 -18.16 6.25
N ILE A 155 -13.33 -17.76 6.35
CA ILE A 155 -13.77 -16.67 7.23
C ILE A 155 -13.84 -17.23 8.65
N PHE A 156 -12.98 -16.72 9.53
CA PHE A 156 -12.96 -17.10 10.95
C PHE A 156 -13.60 -16.06 11.86
N GLN A 157 -13.82 -14.84 11.35
CA GLN A 157 -14.47 -13.77 12.07
C GLN A 157 -15.44 -13.04 11.15
N GLU A 158 -16.65 -12.84 11.65
CA GLU A 158 -17.65 -11.95 11.07
C GLU A 158 -18.40 -11.28 12.22
N SER A 159 -18.14 -10.01 12.45
CA SER A 159 -18.61 -9.28 13.65
C SER A 159 -18.88 -7.81 13.35
N GLU A 160 -19.48 -7.12 14.31
CA GLU A 160 -19.64 -5.66 14.31
C GLU A 160 -18.73 -5.04 15.37
N MET A 161 -18.22 -3.84 15.12
CA MET A 161 -17.53 -3.01 16.10
C MET A 161 -18.10 -1.59 16.09
N ASP A 162 -17.96 -0.88 17.20
CA ASP A 162 -18.28 0.54 17.23
C ASP A 162 -17.32 1.30 16.32
N ALA A 163 -17.85 2.26 15.56
CA ALA A 163 -17.00 3.15 14.77
C ALA A 163 -16.06 3.92 15.73
N PRO A 164 -14.79 4.16 15.32
CA PRO A 164 -13.92 5.03 16.10
C PRO A 164 -14.62 6.38 16.28
N ALA A 165 -14.68 6.87 17.52
CA ALA A 165 -15.22 8.21 17.78
C ALA A 165 -14.40 9.22 16.95
N ASP A 166 -15.07 10.08 16.18
CA ASP A 166 -14.42 11.16 15.45
C ASP A 166 -13.49 11.94 16.39
N GLY A 167 -12.16 11.73 16.32
CA GLY A 167 -11.23 12.53 17.10
C GLY A 167 -9.87 11.96 17.51
N ASP A 168 -9.56 10.67 17.43
CA ASP A 168 -8.24 10.15 17.82
C ASP A 168 -7.54 9.44 16.65
N TYR A 169 -7.15 10.20 15.63
CA TYR A 169 -5.94 9.86 14.88
C TYR A 169 -4.75 10.28 15.73
N ASP A 170 -4.44 9.47 16.74
CA ASP A 170 -3.20 9.58 17.50
C ASP A 170 -2.09 9.09 16.57
N ASP A 171 -1.52 10.01 15.77
CA ASP A 171 -0.29 9.79 15.01
C ASP A 171 0.78 9.24 15.98
N LYS A 172 1.05 7.92 15.90
CA LYS A 172 2.15 7.27 16.59
C LYS A 172 3.14 6.66 15.60
#